data_AF-A0A658NL81-F1
#
_entry.id   AF-A0A658NL81-F1
#
_cell.length_a   1.000
_cell.length_b   1.000
_cell.length_c   1.000
_cell.angle_alpha   90.00
_cell.angle_beta   90.00
_cell.angle_gamma   90.00
#
_symmetry.space_group_name_H-M   'P 1'
#
loop_
_entity.id
_entity.type
_entity.pdbx_description
1 polymer ?
#
loop_
_entity_poly.entity_id
_entity_poly.type
_entity_poly.pdbx_seq_one_letter_code
_entity_poly.pdbx_strand_id
1 'polypeptide(L)' 'MASLLDTISSPKDLKGMSLAQLEARAGEGREDIIENLSRCGGHLASSLGTVELTLAMHYVFNAPQDKILWDVGHQA' A
#
# COMPACT_ATOMS: atom_id res chain seq x y z
N MET A 1 -13.99 12.71 -6.46
CA MET A 1 -14.69 11.78 -5.54
C MET A 1 -13.67 11.39 -4.48
N ALA A 2 -14.02 11.43 -3.20
CA ALA A 2 -13.08 11.03 -2.15
C ALA A 2 -12.73 9.55 -2.35
N SER A 3 -11.44 9.26 -2.52
CA SER A 3 -10.98 7.88 -2.65
C SER A 3 -11.15 7.19 -1.31
N LEU A 4 -11.38 5.89 -1.31
CA LEU A 4 -11.44 5.12 -0.07
C LEU A 4 -10.03 5.05 0.56
N LEU A 5 -8.96 5.22 -0.23
CA LEU A 5 -7.58 5.51 0.23
C LEU A 5 -7.42 6.82 1.00
N ASP A 6 -8.22 7.87 0.73
CA ASP A 6 -8.17 9.16 1.46
C ASP A 6 -8.50 9.00 2.95
N THR A 7 -9.05 7.84 3.34
CA THR A 7 -9.36 7.48 4.73
C THR A 7 -8.18 6.88 5.49
N ILE A 8 -7.07 6.54 4.82
CA ILE A 8 -5.87 5.97 5.43
C ILE A 8 -4.82 7.08 5.59
N SER A 9 -4.65 7.54 6.82
CA SER A 9 -3.67 8.57 7.18
C SER A 9 -2.44 8.00 7.89
N SER A 10 -2.55 6.77 8.42
CA SER A 10 -1.49 6.11 9.16
C SER A 10 -1.60 4.57 9.12
N PRO A 11 -0.50 3.84 9.38
CA PRO A 11 -0.53 2.38 9.54
C PRO A 11 -1.55 1.88 10.58
N LYS A 12 -1.87 2.71 11.58
CA LYS A 12 -2.84 2.35 12.63
C LYS A 12 -4.25 2.21 12.09
N ASP A 13 -4.58 2.92 11.01
CA ASP A 13 -5.91 2.91 10.41
C ASP A 13 -6.22 1.53 9.79
N LEU A 14 -5.17 0.77 9.43
CA LEU A 14 -5.31 -0.59 8.89
C LEU A 14 -5.71 -1.61 9.96
N LYS A 15 -5.28 -1.45 11.23
CA LYS A 15 -5.42 -2.46 12.31
C LYS A 15 -6.86 -2.87 12.60
N GLY A 16 -7.83 -1.99 12.31
CA GLY A 16 -9.26 -2.24 12.56
C GLY A 16 -10.03 -2.72 11.32
N MET A 17 -9.37 -2.86 10.17
CA MET A 17 -10.03 -3.24 8.93
C MET A 17 -10.26 -4.74 8.84
N SER A 18 -11.38 -5.13 8.23
CA SER A 18 -11.61 -6.51 7.82
C SER A 18 -10.75 -6.88 6.61
N LEU A 19 -10.56 -8.17 6.36
CA LEU A 19 -9.80 -8.64 5.20
C LEU A 19 -10.40 -8.12 3.88
N ALA A 20 -11.72 -8.12 3.75
CA ALA A 20 -12.40 -7.59 2.57
C ALA A 20 -12.17 -6.09 2.38
N GLN A 21 -12.05 -5.32 3.47
CA GLN A 21 -11.70 -3.90 3.40
C GLN A 21 -10.24 -3.72 2.95
N LEU A 22 -9.32 -4.55 3.45
CA LEU A 22 -7.92 -4.53 3.01
C LEU A 22 -7.77 -4.89 1.53
N GLU A 23 -8.50 -5.89 1.04
CA GLU A 23 -8.53 -6.27 -0.38
C GLU A 23 -9.04 -5.13 -1.27
N ALA A 24 -10.11 -4.44 -0.86
CA ALA A 24 -10.61 -3.27 -1.57
C ALA A 24 -9.56 -2.15 -1.63
N ARG A 25 -8.86 -1.88 -0.52
CA ARG A 25 -7.77 -0.89 -0.47
C ARG A 25 -6.58 -1.27 -1.33
N ALA A 26 -6.23 -2.55 -1.40
CA ALA A 26 -5.18 -3.02 -2.28
C ALA A 26 -5.54 -2.79 -3.77
N GLY A 27 -6.82 -3.00 -4.12
CA GLY A 27 -7.35 -2.71 -5.45
C GLY A 27 -7.15 -1.25 -5.86
N GLU A 28 -7.61 -0.32 -5.01
CA GLU A 28 -7.43 1.12 -5.25
C GLU A 28 -5.96 1.51 -5.30
N GLY A 29 -5.13 0.98 -4.41
CA GLY A 29 -3.68 1.27 -4.40
C GLY A 29 -3.01 0.85 -5.71
N ARG A 30 -3.42 -0.29 -6.29
CA ARG A 30 -2.92 -0.73 -7.60
C ARG A 30 -3.37 0.21 -8.73
N GLU A 31 -4.63 0.64 -8.72
CA GLU A 31 -5.15 1.58 -9.72
C GLU A 31 -4.41 2.93 -9.66
N ASP A 32 -4.19 3.46 -8.46
CA ASP A 32 -3.43 4.70 -8.24
C ASP A 32 -1.98 4.57 -8.72
N ILE A 33 -1.31 3.45 -8.42
CA ILE A 33 0.05 3.19 -8.89
C ILE A 33 0.10 3.15 -10.43
N ILE A 34 -0.87 2.50 -11.08
CA ILE A 34 -0.97 2.42 -12.54
C ILE A 34 -1.20 3.80 -13.13
N GLU A 35 -2.16 4.58 -12.61
CA GLU A 35 -2.47 5.91 -13.14
C GLU A 35 -1.27 6.85 -13.03
N ASN A 36 -0.58 6.85 -11.89
CA ASN A 36 0.54 7.75 -11.66
C ASN A 36 1.81 7.33 -12.41
N LEU A 37 2.17 6.05 -12.41
CA LEU A 37 3.42 5.58 -13.02
C LEU A 37 3.31 5.35 -14.53
N SER A 38 2.10 5.11 -15.07
CA SER A 38 1.91 5.00 -16.54
C SER A 38 2.24 6.30 -17.28
N ARG A 39 2.13 7.46 -16.60
CA ARG A 39 2.40 8.78 -17.17
C ARG A 39 3.87 9.21 -17.06
N CYS A 40 4.58 8.70 -16.07
CA CYS A 40 5.93 9.15 -15.72
C CYS A 40 7.04 8.13 -16.06
N GLY A 41 6.68 6.86 -16.30
CA GLY A 41 7.65 5.75 -16.38
C GLY A 41 8.22 5.37 -15.01
N GLY A 42 8.83 4.18 -14.88
CA GLY A 42 9.40 3.70 -13.62
C GLY A 42 9.21 2.19 -13.37
N HIS A 43 9.48 1.74 -12.14
CA HIS A 43 9.41 0.33 -11.74
C HIS A 43 7.98 -0.13 -11.41
N LEU A 44 7.08 -0.03 -12.39
CA LEU A 44 5.66 -0.34 -12.26
C LEU A 44 5.39 -1.77 -11.72
N ALA A 45 6.12 -2.77 -12.25
CA ALA A 45 5.89 -4.16 -11.89
C ALA A 45 6.28 -4.50 -10.45
N SER A 46 7.34 -3.89 -9.92
CA SER A 46 7.79 -4.16 -8.55
C SER A 46 6.88 -3.51 -7.52
N SER A 47 6.42 -2.27 -7.76
CA SER A 47 5.47 -1.59 -6.86
C SER A 47 4.09 -2.26 -6.86
N LEU A 48 3.61 -2.75 -8.01
CA LEU A 48 2.34 -3.48 -8.07
C LEU A 48 2.40 -4.83 -7.35
N GLY A 49 3.54 -5.52 -7.39
CA GLY A 49 3.71 -6.83 -6.75
C GLY A 49 3.79 -6.78 -5.22
N THR A 50 3.94 -5.61 -4.62
CA THR A 50 4.13 -5.45 -3.17
C THR A 50 2.94 -4.80 -2.45
N VAL A 51 1.89 -4.36 -3.14
CA VAL A 51 0.77 -3.64 -2.51
C VAL A 51 0.15 -4.41 -1.35
N GLU A 52 -0.24 -5.67 -1.58
CA GLU A 52 -0.84 -6.51 -0.56
C GLU A 52 0.15 -6.85 0.57
N LEU A 53 1.44 -7.04 0.22
CA LEU A 53 2.49 -7.28 1.21
C LEU A 53 2.68 -6.05 2.13
N THR A 54 2.75 -4.86 1.55
CA THR A 54 2.91 -3.61 2.30
C THR A 54 1.73 -3.38 3.26
N LEU A 55 0.49 -3.61 2.78
CA LEU A 55 -0.69 -3.55 3.63
C LEU A 55 -0.64 -4.59 4.76
N ALA A 56 -0.28 -5.83 4.47
CA ALA A 56 -0.15 -6.88 5.47
C ALA A 56 0.93 -6.56 6.51
N MET A 57 2.08 -6.03 6.08
CA MET A 57 3.17 -5.62 6.98
C MET A 57 2.71 -4.51 7.92
N HIS A 58 2.03 -3.47 7.42
CA HIS A 58 1.50 -2.40 8.26
C HIS A 58 0.29 -2.81 9.11
N TYR A 59 -0.47 -3.82 8.68
CA TYR A 59 -1.55 -4.43 9.46
C TYR A 59 -1.02 -5.26 10.62
N VAL A 60 0.02 -6.07 10.42
CA VAL A 60 0.56 -6.98 11.45
C VAL A 60 1.54 -6.25 12.37
N PHE A 61 2.51 -5.55 11.82
CA PHE A 61 3.55 -4.85 12.59
C PHE A 61 3.13 -3.45 13.02
N ASN A 62 3.79 -2.91 14.03
CA ASN A 62 3.53 -1.57 14.57
C ASN A 62 4.59 -0.59 14.08
N ALA A 63 4.60 -0.27 12.78
CA ALA A 63 5.45 0.80 12.27
C ALA A 63 4.96 2.18 12.78
N PRO A 64 5.86 3.10 13.17
CA PRO A 64 7.32 3.06 13.00
C PRO A 64 8.12 2.47 14.18
N GLN A 65 7.46 1.93 15.21
CA GLN A 65 8.15 1.26 16.33
C GLN A 65 8.90 0.02 15.83
N ASP A 66 8.18 -0.86 15.12
CA ASP A 66 8.75 -1.94 14.35
C ASP A 66 9.35 -1.39 13.06
N LYS A 67 10.61 -1.75 12.78
CA LYS A 67 11.32 -1.27 11.59
C LYS A 67 11.06 -2.22 10.43
N ILE A 68 10.44 -1.70 9.37
CA ILE A 68 10.24 -2.39 8.10
C ILE A 68 11.31 -1.85 7.14
N LEU A 69 12.13 -2.75 6.61
CA LEU A 69 13.21 -2.43 5.68
C LEU A 69 12.92 -3.11 4.33
N TRP A 70 12.91 -2.32 3.27
CA TRP A 70 12.80 -2.81 1.90
C TRP A 70 14.20 -2.84 1.28
N ASP A 71 14.65 -4.01 0.83
CA ASP A 71 15.92 -4.14 0.11
C ASP A 71 15.80 -3.50 -1.28
N VAL A 72 16.86 -2.81 -1.75
CA VAL A 72 16.92 -1.95 -2.96
C VAL A 72 15.97 -0.74 -2.92
N GLY A 73 14.68 -0.93 -2.67
CA GLY A 73 13.68 0.12 -2.49
C GLY A 73 12.86 0.48 -3.74
N HIS A 74 13.04 -0.20 -4.87
CA HIS A 74 12.26 0.05 -6.10
C HIS A 74 10.78 -0.40 -6.01
N GLN A 75 10.42 -1.05 -4.91
CA GLN A 75 9.11 -1.65 -4.63
C GLN A 75 8.38 -0.99 -3.45
N ALA A 76 8.96 0.07 -2.88
CA ALA A 76 8.49 0.74 -1.68
C ALA A 76 7.94 2.14 -1.99
#